data_AF-A0A7V1BXV7-F1
#
_entry.id   AF-A0A7V1BXV7-F1
#
_cell.length_a   1.000
_cell.length_b   1.000
_cell.length_c   1.000
_cell.angle_alpha   90.00
_cell.angle_beta   90.00
_cell.angle_gamma   90.00
#
_symmetry.space_group_name_H-M   'P 1'
#
loop_
_entity.id
_entity.type
_entity.pdbx_description
1 polymer ?
#
loop_
_entity_poly.entity_id
_entity_poly.type
_entity_poly.pdbx_seq_one_letter_code
_entity_poly.pdbx_strand_id
1 'polypeptide(L)'
;MAVKNAINCGRCGTKTFYRAKGFCSKCYYIIQGRDYAKEYCRKNREKILATQALYREQNGKMLREKQRNRMYQYKKENLATLKKHRELKCEVCGYDKCFAAIEFHHCDKTQKKGRNDYLGRWIYNHPPAVFKQKLLSVDFRVLCANCHREIHDNENGNNRVNK
;
A
#
# COMPACT_ATOMS: atom_id res chain seq x y z
N MET A 1 -9.89 42.71 -36.61
CA MET A 1 -10.18 42.10 -35.28
C MET A 1 -9.48 40.75 -35.21
N ALA A 2 -8.57 40.53 -34.27
CA ALA A 2 -7.86 39.25 -34.17
C ALA A 2 -8.81 38.15 -33.67
N VAL A 3 -9.08 37.16 -34.52
CA VAL A 3 -9.83 35.95 -34.15
C VAL A 3 -9.04 35.25 -33.05
N LYS A 4 -9.56 35.24 -31.82
CA LYS A 4 -8.91 34.50 -30.72
C LYS A 4 -8.98 33.02 -31.08
N ASN A 5 -7.90 32.44 -31.56
CA ASN A 5 -7.85 30.99 -31.80
C ASN A 5 -8.07 30.26 -30.46
N ALA A 6 -9.08 29.39 -30.43
CA ALA A 6 -9.33 28.51 -29.31
C ALA A 6 -8.12 27.59 -29.10
N ILE A 7 -7.70 27.43 -27.84
CA ILE A 7 -6.61 26.55 -27.46
C ILE A 7 -7.13 25.39 -26.62
N ASN A 8 -6.39 24.28 -26.55
CA ASN A 8 -6.72 23.19 -25.65
C ASN A 8 -6.18 23.48 -24.24
N CYS A 9 -7.00 23.30 -23.22
CA CYS A 9 -6.57 23.38 -21.82
C CYS A 9 -5.52 22.30 -21.52
N GLY A 10 -4.35 22.69 -21.00
CA GLY A 10 -3.25 21.76 -20.67
C GLY A 10 -3.55 20.74 -19.56
N ARG A 11 -4.72 20.82 -18.92
CA ARG A 11 -5.15 19.86 -17.89
C ARG A 11 -6.29 18.95 -18.30
N CYS A 12 -7.34 19.51 -18.91
CA CYS A 12 -8.56 18.76 -19.24
C CYS A 12 -8.83 18.66 -20.74
N GLY A 13 -7.95 19.20 -21.59
CA GLY A 13 -8.06 19.15 -23.05
C GLY A 13 -9.17 20.01 -23.66
N THR A 14 -10.08 20.57 -22.86
CA THR A 14 -11.21 21.37 -23.36
C THR A 14 -10.74 22.58 -24.16
N LYS A 15 -11.32 22.78 -25.36
CA LYS A 15 -11.13 23.99 -26.17
C LYS A 15 -11.63 25.21 -25.41
N THR A 16 -10.78 26.22 -25.28
CA THR A 16 -11.07 27.41 -24.50
C THR A 16 -10.37 28.64 -25.10
N PHE A 17 -10.99 29.81 -24.93
CA PHE A 17 -10.39 31.10 -25.27
C PHE A 17 -9.67 31.75 -24.08
N TYR A 18 -9.85 31.19 -22.87
CA TYR A 18 -9.18 31.64 -21.66
C TYR A 18 -7.77 31.05 -21.58
N ARG A 19 -6.75 31.88 -21.33
CA ARG A 19 -5.33 31.49 -21.51
C ARG A 19 -4.47 31.58 -20.25
N ALA A 20 -5.04 31.84 -19.06
CA ALA A 20 -4.21 32.02 -17.87
C ALA A 20 -3.44 30.72 -17.57
N LYS A 21 -2.10 30.81 -17.72
CA LYS A 21 -1.17 29.68 -17.58
C LYS A 21 -1.52 28.45 -18.44
N GLY A 22 -2.18 28.64 -19.59
CA GLY A 22 -2.53 27.53 -20.50
C GLY A 22 -3.68 26.62 -20.02
N PHE A 23 -4.46 27.05 -19.03
CA PHE A 23 -5.62 26.29 -18.54
C PHE A 23 -6.94 26.99 -18.89
N CYS A 24 -8.03 26.23 -18.99
CA CYS A 24 -9.37 26.80 -18.98
C CYS A 24 -9.69 27.41 -17.59
N SER A 25 -10.65 28.33 -17.53
CA SER A 25 -11.02 29.05 -16.30
C SER A 25 -11.24 28.12 -15.10
N LYS A 26 -12.04 27.04 -15.27
CA LYS A 26 -12.28 26.04 -14.22
C LYS A 26 -10.99 25.38 -13.72
N CYS A 27 -10.13 24.95 -14.64
CA CYS A 27 -8.87 24.29 -14.28
C CYS A 27 -7.89 25.25 -13.61
N TYR A 28 -7.85 26.50 -14.05
CA TYR A 28 -7.04 27.56 -13.45
C TYR A 28 -7.40 27.77 -11.97
N TYR A 29 -8.68 27.93 -11.63
CA TYR A 29 -9.10 28.10 -10.23
C TYR A 29 -8.77 26.89 -9.36
N ILE A 30 -8.86 25.68 -9.89
CA ILE A 30 -8.46 24.49 -9.13
C ILE A 30 -6.94 24.51 -8.86
N ILE A 31 -6.12 24.88 -9.85
CA ILE A 31 -4.67 24.98 -9.65
C ILE A 31 -4.33 26.10 -8.66
N GLN A 32 -4.93 27.28 -8.82
CA GLN A 32 -4.76 28.36 -7.86
C GLN A 32 -5.18 27.96 -6.44
N GLY A 33 -6.30 27.25 -6.28
CA GLY A 33 -6.74 26.72 -4.99
C GLY A 33 -5.73 25.73 -4.38
N ARG A 34 -5.10 24.89 -5.21
CA ARG A 34 -4.04 23.97 -4.76
C ARG A 34 -2.77 24.73 -4.36
N ASP A 35 -2.35 25.71 -5.14
CA ASP A 35 -1.17 26.53 -4.85
C ASP A 35 -1.38 27.35 -3.58
N TYR A 36 -2.58 27.92 -3.42
CA TYR A 36 -3.01 28.58 -2.19
C TYR A 36 -2.96 27.61 -0.99
N ALA A 37 -3.52 26.41 -1.10
CA ALA A 37 -3.50 25.42 -0.02
C ALA A 37 -2.07 25.01 0.37
N LYS A 38 -1.17 24.81 -0.61
CA LYS A 38 0.25 24.54 -0.35
C LYS A 38 0.90 25.68 0.42
N GLU A 39 0.69 26.92 -0.04
CA GLU A 39 1.27 28.10 0.59
C GLU A 39 0.70 28.34 1.99
N TYR A 40 -0.60 28.13 2.18
CA TYR A 40 -1.25 28.18 3.49
C TYR A 40 -0.63 27.15 4.44
N CYS A 41 -0.49 25.89 4.02
CA CYS A 41 0.13 24.84 4.83
C CYS A 41 1.60 25.17 5.16
N ARG A 42 2.34 25.78 4.22
CA ARG A 42 3.71 26.23 4.43
C ARG A 42 3.79 27.31 5.50
N LYS A 43 3.00 28.38 5.36
CA LYS A 43 2.98 29.52 6.30
C LYS A 43 2.45 29.15 7.68
N ASN A 44 1.52 28.19 7.77
CA ASN A 44 0.86 27.81 9.02
C ASN A 44 1.35 26.47 9.58
N ARG A 45 2.52 25.99 9.15
CA ARG A 45 3.01 24.64 9.46
C ARG A 45 3.02 24.35 10.96
N GLU A 46 3.57 25.26 11.76
CA GLU A 46 3.68 25.08 13.22
C GLU A 46 2.30 24.98 13.88
N LYS A 47 1.39 25.91 13.54
CA LYS A 47 0.01 25.88 14.03
C LYS A 47 -0.69 24.59 13.66
N ILE A 48 -0.57 24.15 12.40
CA ILE A 48 -1.16 22.89 11.92
C ILE A 48 -0.61 21.70 12.70
N LEU A 49 0.71 21.65 12.91
CA LEU A 49 1.36 20.57 13.66
C LEU A 49 0.92 20.56 15.13
N ALA A 50 0.85 21.72 15.77
CA ALA A 50 0.37 21.86 17.15
C ALA A 50 -1.08 21.38 17.28
N THR A 51 -1.97 21.80 16.38
CA THR A 51 -3.36 21.32 16.35
C THR A 51 -3.43 19.80 16.12
N GLN A 52 -2.62 19.25 15.22
CA GLN A 52 -2.57 17.81 15.00
C GLN A 52 -2.04 17.05 16.24
N ALA A 53 -1.07 17.60 16.95
CA ALA A 53 -0.52 17.03 18.17
C ALA A 53 -1.59 16.97 19.27
N LEU A 54 -2.26 18.10 19.54
CA LEU A 54 -3.37 18.19 20.49
C LEU A 54 -4.49 17.21 20.14
N TYR A 55 -4.87 17.14 18.86
CA TYR A 55 -5.88 16.18 18.41
C TYR A 55 -5.46 14.73 18.68
N ARG A 56 -4.21 14.36 18.39
CA ARG A 56 -3.69 13.01 18.65
C ARG A 56 -3.61 12.69 20.14
N GLU A 57 -3.26 13.66 20.97
CA GLU A 57 -3.23 13.52 22.42
C GLU A 57 -4.63 13.28 22.97
N GLN A 58 -5.58 14.15 22.62
CA GLN A 58 -6.97 14.07 23.07
C GLN A 58 -7.68 12.80 22.56
N ASN A 59 -7.37 12.37 21.33
CA ASN A 59 -8.12 11.30 20.64
C ASN A 59 -7.33 10.00 20.47
N GLY A 60 -6.17 9.85 21.11
CA GLY A 60 -5.24 8.75 20.83
C GLY A 60 -5.85 7.36 20.98
N LYS A 61 -6.72 7.15 21.97
CA LYS A 61 -7.45 5.89 22.17
C LYS A 61 -8.37 5.58 20.98
N MET A 62 -9.21 6.54 20.58
CA MET A 62 -10.11 6.41 19.43
C MET A 62 -9.36 6.16 18.13
N LEU A 63 -8.23 6.84 17.90
CA LEU A 63 -7.42 6.65 16.71
C LEU A 63 -6.82 5.24 16.62
N ARG A 64 -6.31 4.71 17.75
CA ARG A 64 -5.80 3.33 17.84
C ARG A 64 -6.91 2.31 17.60
N GLU A 65 -8.09 2.52 18.17
CA GLU A 65 -9.25 1.66 17.95
C GLU A 65 -9.71 1.67 16.49
N LYS A 66 -9.82 2.86 15.87
CA LYS A 66 -10.15 3.00 14.46
C LYS A 66 -9.14 2.30 13.56
N GLN A 67 -7.85 2.38 13.88
CA GLN A 67 -6.80 1.65 13.18
C GLN A 67 -6.95 0.13 13.35
N ARG A 68 -7.15 -0.35 14.58
CA ARG A 68 -7.36 -1.77 14.89
C ARG A 68 -8.58 -2.33 14.16
N ASN A 69 -9.69 -1.61 14.15
CA ASN A 69 -10.91 -2.01 13.46
C ASN A 69 -10.69 -2.09 11.95
N ARG A 70 -9.97 -1.12 11.37
CA ARG A 70 -9.59 -1.17 9.95
C ARG A 70 -8.72 -2.39 9.63
N MET A 71 -7.67 -2.62 10.43
CA MET A 71 -6.77 -3.78 10.25
C MET A 71 -7.53 -5.10 10.41
N TYR A 72 -8.50 -5.17 11.31
CA TYR A 72 -9.38 -6.32 11.48
C TYR A 72 -10.21 -6.60 10.22
N GLN A 73 -10.84 -5.57 9.65
CA GLN A 73 -11.60 -5.72 8.41
C GLN A 73 -10.71 -6.17 7.25
N TYR A 74 -9.54 -5.55 7.09
CA TYR A 74 -8.56 -5.96 6.06
C TYR A 74 -8.14 -7.41 6.26
N LYS A 75 -7.78 -7.81 7.48
CA LYS A 75 -7.42 -9.19 7.78
C LYS A 75 -8.53 -10.17 7.37
N LYS A 76 -9.79 -9.87 7.74
CA LYS A 76 -10.94 -10.73 7.44
C LYS A 76 -11.10 -10.95 5.93
N GLU A 77 -11.11 -9.87 5.15
CA GLU A 77 -11.31 -9.92 3.70
C GLU A 77 -10.11 -10.50 2.95
N ASN A 78 -8.89 -10.13 3.36
CA ASN A 78 -7.65 -10.63 2.76
C ASN A 78 -7.47 -12.12 3.03
N LEU A 79 -7.77 -12.58 4.25
CA LEU A 79 -7.72 -14.00 4.58
C LEU A 79 -8.75 -14.80 3.79
N ALA A 80 -9.97 -14.27 3.62
CA ALA A 80 -10.99 -14.89 2.78
C ALA A 80 -10.55 -14.96 1.30
N THR A 81 -9.91 -13.91 0.80
CA THR A 81 -9.36 -13.87 -0.55
C THR A 81 -8.24 -14.91 -0.71
N LEU A 82 -7.31 -14.96 0.24
CA LEU A 82 -6.19 -15.90 0.23
C LEU A 82 -6.66 -17.36 0.23
N LYS A 83 -7.63 -17.71 1.08
CA LYS A 83 -8.21 -19.07 1.16
C LYS A 83 -8.87 -19.53 -0.15
N LYS A 84 -9.31 -18.60 -1.01
CA LYS A 84 -9.84 -18.94 -2.34
C LYS A 84 -8.75 -19.27 -3.36
N HIS A 85 -7.49 -18.87 -3.11
CA HIS A 85 -6.39 -19.04 -4.05
C HIS A 85 -5.44 -20.18 -3.65
N ARG A 86 -5.24 -20.42 -2.35
CA ARG A 86 -4.41 -21.51 -1.83
C ARG A 86 -4.94 -22.07 -0.52
N GLU A 87 -4.69 -23.35 -0.30
CA GLU A 87 -4.89 -24.00 1.00
C GLU A 87 -3.91 -23.44 2.03
N LEU A 88 -4.39 -23.22 3.26
CA LEU A 88 -3.59 -22.66 4.36
C LEU A 88 -3.05 -23.74 5.30
N LYS A 89 -2.33 -24.70 4.73
CA LYS A 89 -1.61 -25.76 5.42
C LYS A 89 -0.17 -25.80 4.95
N CYS A 90 0.75 -26.25 5.80
CA CYS A 90 2.13 -26.41 5.39
C CYS A 90 2.24 -27.45 4.27
N GLU A 91 2.82 -27.07 3.14
CA GLU A 91 3.03 -27.94 1.97
C GLU A 91 4.08 -29.04 2.22
N VAL A 92 4.86 -28.96 3.30
CA VAL A 92 5.91 -29.93 3.64
C VAL A 92 5.42 -30.94 4.67
N CYS A 93 4.91 -30.48 5.81
CA CYS A 93 4.51 -31.35 6.93
C CYS A 93 3.00 -31.40 7.20
N GLY A 94 2.18 -30.68 6.42
CA GLY A 94 0.72 -30.69 6.55
C GLY A 94 0.16 -29.87 7.72
N TYR A 95 0.98 -29.20 8.53
CA TYR A 95 0.51 -28.40 9.68
C TYR A 95 -0.55 -27.36 9.29
N ASP A 96 -1.71 -27.40 9.96
CA ASP A 96 -2.88 -26.55 9.69
C ASP A 96 -3.56 -26.01 10.98
N LYS A 97 -2.99 -26.31 12.16
CA LYS A 97 -3.63 -26.06 13.46
C LYS A 97 -3.70 -24.57 13.83
N CYS A 98 -2.71 -23.77 13.42
CA CYS A 98 -2.64 -22.36 13.79
C CYS A 98 -2.15 -21.49 12.62
N PHE A 99 -3.02 -20.61 12.14
CA PHE A 99 -2.69 -19.67 11.06
C PHE A 99 -1.51 -18.74 11.42
N ALA A 100 -1.33 -18.40 12.70
CA ALA A 100 -0.22 -17.54 13.12
C ALA A 100 1.16 -18.20 12.96
N ALA A 101 1.20 -19.54 12.85
CA ALA A 101 2.42 -20.29 12.56
C ALA A 101 2.62 -20.53 11.06
N ILE A 102 1.71 -20.06 10.19
CA ILE A 102 1.82 -20.17 8.74
C ILE A 102 2.56 -18.96 8.19
N GLU A 103 3.59 -19.23 7.39
CA GLU A 103 4.42 -18.25 6.70
C GLU A 103 4.41 -18.51 5.19
N PHE A 104 4.74 -17.48 4.41
CA PHE A 104 4.69 -17.50 2.95
C PHE A 104 6.11 -17.34 2.39
N HIS A 105 6.66 -18.44 1.90
CA HIS A 105 7.98 -18.49 1.28
C HIS A 105 7.88 -18.05 -0.18
N HIS A 106 8.73 -17.14 -0.65
CA HIS A 106 8.74 -16.81 -2.09
C HIS A 106 9.43 -17.95 -2.84
N CYS A 107 8.77 -18.51 -3.86
CA CYS A 107 9.39 -19.55 -4.70
C CYS A 107 10.59 -18.99 -5.47
N ASP A 108 10.45 -17.74 -5.93
CA ASP A 108 11.48 -17.01 -6.66
C ASP A 108 11.97 -15.81 -5.84
N LYS A 109 13.27 -15.83 -5.48
CA LYS A 109 13.90 -14.75 -4.69
C LYS A 109 13.93 -13.42 -5.42
N THR A 110 13.91 -13.40 -6.76
CA THR A 110 13.93 -12.16 -7.55
C THR A 110 12.61 -11.40 -7.45
N GLN A 111 11.50 -12.08 -7.11
CA GLN A 111 10.19 -11.47 -6.90
C GLN A 111 10.08 -10.76 -5.55
N LYS A 112 11.01 -11.02 -4.62
CA LYS A 112 11.06 -10.39 -3.30
C LYS A 112 11.56 -8.96 -3.40
N LYS A 113 10.67 -7.98 -3.25
CA LYS A 113 11.00 -6.54 -3.31
C LYS A 113 11.56 -6.03 -1.98
N GLY A 114 12.69 -6.61 -1.57
CA GLY A 114 13.46 -6.22 -0.40
C GLY A 114 13.19 -7.03 0.88
N ARG A 115 13.92 -6.71 1.94
CA ARG A 115 13.90 -7.46 3.21
C ARG A 115 12.55 -7.47 3.94
N ASN A 116 11.62 -6.58 3.59
CA ASN A 116 10.33 -6.43 4.26
C ASN A 116 9.13 -6.93 3.43
N ASP A 117 9.37 -7.55 2.28
CA ASP A 117 8.33 -8.08 1.41
C ASP A 117 7.84 -9.44 1.93
N TYR A 118 6.99 -9.42 2.96
CA TYR A 118 6.41 -10.61 3.60
C TYR A 118 4.90 -10.64 3.36
N LEU A 119 4.40 -11.55 2.52
CA LEU A 119 2.97 -11.62 2.17
C LEU A 119 2.05 -11.68 3.41
N GLY A 120 2.47 -12.38 4.47
CA GLY A 120 1.73 -12.45 5.74
C GLY A 120 1.46 -11.09 6.38
N ARG A 121 2.40 -10.13 6.27
CA ARG A 121 2.22 -8.76 6.79
C ARG A 121 1.26 -7.94 5.94
N TRP A 122 1.15 -8.25 4.64
CA TRP A 122 0.26 -7.53 3.74
C TRP A 122 -1.22 -7.79 4.06
N ILE A 123 -1.54 -8.98 4.59
CA ILE A 123 -2.90 -9.38 5.00
C ILE A 123 -3.52 -8.36 5.98
N TYR A 124 -2.72 -7.77 6.87
CA TYR A 124 -3.21 -6.90 7.94
C TYR A 124 -3.22 -5.41 7.58
N ASN A 125 -2.32 -5.00 6.69
CA ASN A 125 -1.95 -3.59 6.54
C ASN A 125 -2.33 -2.98 5.18
N HIS A 126 -2.83 -3.79 4.25
CA HIS A 126 -3.17 -3.32 2.91
C HIS A 126 -4.67 -3.53 2.59
N PRO A 127 -5.28 -2.57 1.88
CA PRO A 127 -6.64 -2.72 1.38
C PRO A 127 -6.81 -3.98 0.51
N PRO A 128 -8.00 -4.60 0.49
CA PRO A 128 -8.27 -5.84 -0.25
C PRO A 128 -7.87 -5.83 -1.72
N ALA A 129 -8.17 -4.74 -2.43
CA ALA A 129 -7.81 -4.60 -3.84
C ALA A 129 -6.29 -4.65 -4.06
N VAL A 130 -5.52 -3.99 -3.19
CA VAL A 130 -4.05 -3.94 -3.26
C VAL A 130 -3.45 -5.29 -2.87
N PHE A 131 -3.98 -5.91 -1.82
CA PHE A 131 -3.56 -7.25 -1.40
C PHE A 131 -3.78 -8.28 -2.51
N LYS A 132 -4.95 -8.26 -3.16
CA LYS A 132 -5.28 -9.16 -4.28
C LYS A 132 -4.29 -9.00 -5.44
N GLN A 133 -3.92 -7.78 -5.80
CA GLN A 133 -2.91 -7.53 -6.84
C GLN A 133 -1.55 -8.13 -6.44
N LYS A 134 -1.11 -7.92 -5.20
CA LYS A 134 0.14 -8.51 -4.70
C LYS A 134 0.07 -10.04 -4.78
N LEU A 135 -0.99 -10.64 -4.24
CA LEU A 135 -1.21 -12.09 -4.20
C LEU A 135 -1.08 -12.74 -5.60
N LEU A 136 -1.61 -12.09 -6.63
CA LEU A 136 -1.58 -12.60 -8.01
C LEU A 136 -0.24 -12.36 -8.73
N SER A 137 0.63 -11.53 -8.16
CA SER A 137 1.90 -11.12 -8.78
C SER A 137 3.13 -11.85 -8.25
N VAL A 138 2.98 -12.64 -7.19
CA VAL A 138 4.08 -13.40 -6.58
C VAL A 138 3.71 -14.86 -6.51
N ASP A 139 4.67 -15.72 -6.80
CA ASP A 139 4.55 -17.14 -6.50
C ASP A 139 5.16 -17.44 -5.12
N PHE A 140 4.43 -18.22 -4.34
CA PHE A 140 4.79 -18.51 -2.96
C PHE A 140 4.32 -19.89 -2.51
N ARG A 141 5.02 -20.44 -1.53
CA ARG A 141 4.66 -21.67 -0.83
C ARG A 141 4.12 -21.37 0.55
N VAL A 142 3.13 -22.14 0.97
CA VAL A 142 2.58 -22.08 2.33
C VAL A 142 3.34 -23.04 3.22
N LEU A 143 4.03 -22.52 4.23
CA LEU A 143 4.86 -23.31 5.13
C LEU A 143 4.53 -23.00 6.59
N CYS A 144 4.77 -23.95 7.50
CA CYS A 144 4.83 -23.61 8.91
C CYS A 144 6.18 -22.93 9.22
N ALA A 145 6.23 -22.20 10.33
CA ALA A 145 7.42 -21.46 10.75
C ALA A 145 8.68 -22.33 10.91
N ASN A 146 8.55 -23.63 11.17
CA ASN A 146 9.69 -24.54 11.28
C ASN A 146 10.23 -24.90 9.89
N CYS A 147 9.38 -25.45 9.01
CA CYS A 147 9.77 -25.80 7.64
C CYS A 147 10.26 -24.58 6.84
N HIS A 148 9.70 -23.39 7.09
CA HIS A 148 10.18 -22.15 6.47
C HIS A 148 11.62 -21.81 6.88
N ARG A 149 11.98 -21.98 8.16
CA ARG A 149 13.35 -21.76 8.65
C ARG A 149 14.32 -22.78 8.09
N GLU A 150 13.95 -24.05 8.06
CA GLU A 150 14.76 -25.14 7.48
C GLU A 150 15.08 -24.88 6.00
N ILE A 151 14.09 -24.46 5.21
CA ILE A 151 14.30 -24.11 3.80
C ILE A 151 15.23 -22.91 3.66
N HIS A 152 15.04 -21.85 4.47
CA HIS A 152 15.96 -20.72 4.46
C HIS A 152 17.39 -21.11 4.86
N ASP A 153 17.56 -22.02 5.82
CA ASP A 153 18.88 -22.50 6.21
C ASP A 153 19.55 -23.30 5.09
N ASN A 154 18.84 -24.25 4.47
CA ASN A 154 19.33 -25.02 3.32
C ASN A 154 19.70 -24.14 2.13
N GLU A 155 18.86 -23.17 1.80
CA GLU A 155 19.12 -22.20 0.73
C GLU A 155 20.36 -21.33 0.99
N ASN A 156 20.64 -21.01 2.27
CA ASN A 156 21.82 -20.25 2.66
C ASN A 156 23.07 -21.15 2.79
N GLY A 157 22.89 -22.41 3.20
CA GLY A 157 23.94 -23.43 3.31
C GLY A 157 24.52 -23.81 1.95
N ASN A 158 23.67 -23.99 0.92
CA ASN A 158 24.13 -24.20 -0.46
C ASN A 158 24.98 -23.02 -1.00
N ASN A 159 24.76 -21.80 -0.49
CA ASN A 159 25.58 -20.64 -0.84
C ASN A 159 26.93 -20.58 -0.09
N ARG A 160 27.11 -21.37 0.98
CA ARG A 160 28.37 -21.42 1.76
C ARG A 160 29.34 -22.50 1.24
N VAL A 161 28.83 -23.54 0.58
CA VAL A 161 29.66 -24.61 0.00
C VAL A 161 30.26 -24.19 -1.35
N ASN A 162 29.68 -23.21 -2.03
CA ASN A 162 30.13 -22.70 -3.33
C ASN A 162 31.02 -21.43 -3.22
N LYS A 163 31.69 -21.21 -2.08
CA LYS A 163 32.52 -20.02 -1.85
C LYS A 163 33.93 -20.37 -1.42
#